data_AF-A0A317GIN8-F1
#
_entry.id   AF-A0A317GIN8-F1
#
_cell.length_a   1.000
_cell.length_b   1.000
_cell.length_c   1.000
_cell.angle_alpha   90.00
_cell.angle_beta   90.00
_cell.angle_gamma   90.00
#
_symmetry.space_group_name_H-M   'P 1'
#
loop_
_entity.id
_entity.type
_entity.pdbx_description
1 polymer ?
#
loop_
_entity_poly.entity_id
_entity_poly.type
_entity_poly.pdbx_seq_one_letter_code
_entity_poly.pdbx_strand_id
1 'polypeptide(L)'
;MDNQEETLVQRAVINEPMYDSKTGEFGKGYSPDNGKTFIVQEGNDGRHYHQETDSSRISELVFDRFLMKADDGGIWKVTISNDGKLQTKKKESE
;
A
#
# COMPACT_ATOMS: atom_id res chain seq x y z
N MET A 1 7.77 -17.07 -31.27
CA MET A 1 7.28 -17.57 -29.97
C MET A 1 8.18 -16.92 -28.95
N ASP A 2 7.75 -15.78 -28.43
CA ASP A 2 8.54 -15.02 -27.46
C ASP A 2 8.37 -15.70 -26.11
N ASN A 3 9.41 -16.44 -25.68
CA ASN A 3 9.55 -16.88 -24.31
C ASN A 3 9.74 -15.63 -23.46
N GLN A 4 8.65 -15.09 -22.92
CA GLN A 4 8.73 -14.22 -21.76
C GLN A 4 9.28 -15.09 -20.63
N GLU A 5 10.59 -14.98 -20.40
CA GLU A 5 11.19 -15.41 -19.14
C GLU A 5 10.45 -14.66 -18.03
N GLU A 6 9.47 -15.34 -17.41
CA GLU A 6 9.02 -15.02 -16.07
C GLU A 6 10.25 -15.17 -15.18
N THR A 7 11.00 -14.07 -15.07
CA THR A 7 12.00 -13.91 -14.04
C THR A 7 11.25 -14.09 -12.73
N LEU A 8 11.44 -15.27 -12.11
CA LEU A 8 10.92 -15.57 -10.79
C LEU A 8 11.44 -14.50 -9.84
N VAL A 9 10.61 -13.50 -9.57
CA VAL A 9 10.85 -12.45 -8.60
C VAL A 9 10.90 -13.16 -7.24
N GLN A 10 12.10 -13.54 -6.81
CA GLN A 10 12.30 -14.28 -5.58
C GLN A 10 12.03 -13.35 -4.40
N ARG A 11 10.81 -13.41 -3.89
CA ARG A 11 10.40 -12.66 -2.69
C ARG A 11 11.09 -13.28 -1.48
N ALA A 12 12.09 -12.59 -0.95
CA ALA A 12 12.69 -12.93 0.34
C ALA A 12 11.88 -12.23 1.44
N VAL A 13 11.26 -12.99 2.34
CA VAL A 13 10.67 -12.43 3.55
C VAL A 13 11.81 -11.94 4.43
N ILE A 14 11.80 -10.65 4.78
CA ILE A 14 12.80 -10.03 5.64
C ILE A 14 12.09 -9.60 6.94
N ASN A 15 12.23 -10.43 7.97
CA ASN A 15 11.59 -10.21 9.28
C ASN A 15 12.34 -9.22 10.18
N GLU A 16 13.20 -8.39 9.60
CA GLU A 16 13.97 -7.36 10.28
C GLU A 16 13.30 -5.99 10.08
N PRO A 17 13.36 -5.09 11.06
CA PRO A 17 12.84 -3.74 10.90
C PRO A 17 13.65 -2.94 9.88
N MET A 18 12.98 -2.40 8.87
CA MET A 18 13.60 -1.62 7.78
C MET A 18 12.66 -0.52 7.29
N TYR A 19 13.17 0.33 6.39
CA TYR A 19 12.40 1.39 5.76
C TYR A 19 11.96 0.99 4.35
N ASP A 20 10.67 1.14 4.04
CA ASP A 20 10.10 0.96 2.70
C ASP A 20 10.82 1.88 1.72
N SER A 21 11.30 1.31 0.61
CA SER A 21 12.12 2.05 -0.35
C SER A 21 11.33 3.10 -1.14
N LYS A 22 9.99 3.00 -1.19
CA LYS A 22 9.11 3.93 -1.90
C LYS A 22 8.46 4.95 -0.96
N THR A 23 7.92 4.49 0.18
CA THR A 23 7.15 5.35 1.08
C THR A 23 7.99 5.96 2.21
N GLY A 24 9.18 5.40 2.48
CA GLY A 24 10.02 5.79 3.62
C GLY A 24 9.45 5.34 4.96
N GLU A 25 8.48 4.44 4.96
CA GLU A 25 7.83 3.94 6.16
C GLU A 25 8.68 2.90 6.89
N PHE A 26 8.67 2.90 8.22
CA PHE A 26 9.38 1.91 9.02
C PHE A 26 8.47 0.71 9.35
N GLY A 27 8.96 -0.51 9.09
CA GLY A 27 8.23 -1.72 9.43
C GLY A 27 8.97 -3.00 9.06
N LYS A 28 8.26 -4.12 9.09
CA LYS A 28 8.75 -5.45 8.67
C LYS A 28 8.09 -5.86 7.36
N GLY A 29 8.77 -6.64 6.54
CA GLY A 29 8.26 -6.88 5.19
C GLY A 29 9.05 -7.89 4.37
N TYR A 30 9.14 -7.64 3.07
CA TYR A 30 9.85 -8.50 2.14
C TYR A 30 10.60 -7.69 1.11
N SER A 31 11.53 -8.34 0.42
CA SER A 31 12.19 -7.79 -0.75
C SER A 31 11.90 -8.66 -1.97
N PRO A 32 11.29 -8.10 -3.04
CA PRO A 32 11.04 -8.84 -4.27
C PRO A 32 12.30 -9.06 -5.12
N ASP A 33 13.34 -8.25 -4.93
CA ASP A 33 14.50 -8.13 -5.83
C ASP A 33 15.82 -8.32 -5.07
N ASN A 34 15.79 -9.22 -4.09
CA ASN A 34 16.95 -9.68 -3.33
C ASN A 34 17.71 -8.56 -2.59
N GLY A 35 16.96 -7.68 -1.93
CA GLY A 35 17.46 -6.65 -1.02
C GLY A 35 17.59 -5.25 -1.63
N LYS A 36 17.23 -5.03 -2.91
CA LYS A 36 17.31 -3.70 -3.54
C LYS A 36 16.10 -2.82 -3.20
N THR A 37 14.92 -3.40 -3.19
CA THR A 37 13.65 -2.80 -2.80
C THR A 37 13.16 -3.51 -1.54
N PHE A 38 12.81 -2.75 -0.52
CA PHE A 38 12.11 -3.24 0.65
C PHE A 38 10.68 -2.71 0.64
N ILE A 39 9.74 -3.60 0.88
CA ILE A 39 8.31 -3.31 0.94
C ILE A 39 7.81 -3.67 2.33
N VAL A 40 7.31 -2.68 3.07
CA VAL A 40 6.73 -2.90 4.41
C VAL A 40 5.37 -3.58 4.29
N GLN A 41 5.17 -4.70 5.01
CA GLN A 41 3.86 -5.35 5.14
C GLN A 41 3.25 -5.19 6.54
N GLU A 42 4.05 -4.89 7.55
CA GLU A 42 3.60 -4.68 8.93
C GLU A 42 4.27 -3.42 9.48
N GLY A 43 3.48 -2.36 9.65
CA GLY A 43 3.88 -1.08 10.23
C GLY A 43 3.31 -0.89 11.65
N ASN A 44 3.54 0.28 12.24
CA ASN A 44 3.01 0.60 13.57
C ASN A 44 1.48 0.80 13.59
N ASP A 45 0.86 1.01 12.43
CA ASP A 45 -0.57 1.15 12.22
C ASP A 45 -1.25 -0.16 11.73
N GLY A 46 -0.50 -1.25 11.66
CA GLY A 46 -0.99 -2.59 11.35
C GLY A 46 -0.49 -3.14 10.01
N ARG A 47 -1.29 -4.03 9.41
CA ARG A 47 -0.93 -4.73 8.17
C ARG A 47 -1.21 -3.89 6.94
N HIS A 48 -0.22 -3.81 6.07
CA HIS A 48 -0.24 -3.10 4.81
C HIS A 48 -0.46 -4.08 3.67
N TYR A 49 -1.43 -3.76 2.80
CA TYR A 49 -1.77 -4.59 1.64
C TYR A 49 -1.28 -3.93 0.37
N HIS A 50 -0.57 -4.71 -0.45
CA HIS A 50 0.03 -4.21 -1.69
C HIS A 50 -0.68 -4.80 -2.90
N GLN A 51 -1.12 -3.97 -3.84
CA GLN A 51 -1.84 -4.45 -5.01
C GLN A 51 -1.05 -5.47 -5.84
N GLU A 52 0.26 -5.32 -5.91
CA GLU A 52 1.15 -6.21 -6.66
C GLU A 52 1.25 -7.63 -6.06
N THR A 53 0.98 -7.79 -4.76
CA THR A 53 1.24 -9.04 -4.04
C THR A 53 0.05 -9.60 -3.26
N ASP A 54 -0.92 -8.76 -2.95
CA ASP A 54 -2.13 -9.07 -2.17
C ASP A 54 -3.41 -8.75 -2.96
N SER A 55 -3.36 -8.64 -4.30
CA SER A 55 -4.52 -8.29 -5.15
C SER A 55 -5.78 -9.11 -4.86
N SER A 56 -5.64 -10.41 -4.56
CA SER A 56 -6.77 -11.28 -4.21
C SER A 56 -7.39 -10.92 -2.85
N ARG A 57 -6.57 -10.47 -1.89
CA ARG A 57 -7.01 -10.12 -0.53
C ARG A 57 -7.61 -8.73 -0.45
N ILE A 58 -7.17 -7.81 -1.30
CA ILE A 58 -7.73 -6.44 -1.38
C ILE A 58 -9.23 -6.48 -1.63
N SER A 59 -9.72 -7.46 -2.41
CA SER A 59 -11.15 -7.62 -2.70
C SER A 59 -12.01 -7.98 -1.49
N GLU A 60 -11.40 -8.44 -0.40
CA GLU A 60 -12.08 -8.86 0.84
C GLU A 60 -12.09 -7.76 1.91
N LEU A 61 -11.39 -6.63 1.68
CA LEU A 61 -11.23 -5.58 2.68
C LEU A 61 -12.38 -4.57 2.65
N VAL A 62 -12.79 -4.14 3.85
CA VAL A 62 -13.65 -2.97 4.04
C VAL A 62 -12.75 -1.76 4.32
N PHE A 63 -12.95 -0.68 3.58
CA PHE A 63 -12.16 0.53 3.71
C PHE A 63 -12.90 1.58 4.54
N ASP A 64 -12.29 2.06 5.62
CA ASP A 64 -12.84 3.15 6.43
C ASP A 64 -12.84 4.50 5.70
N ARG A 65 -11.86 4.70 4.80
CA ARG A 65 -11.68 5.92 4.00
C ARG A 65 -10.79 5.67 2.79
N PHE A 66 -10.96 6.51 1.77
CA PHE A 66 -10.00 6.68 0.69
C PHE A 66 -9.29 8.03 0.83
N LEU A 67 -8.00 8.08 0.47
CA LEU A 67 -7.28 9.34 0.28
C LEU A 67 -7.09 9.55 -1.22
N MET A 68 -7.68 10.61 -1.75
CA MET A 68 -7.63 10.95 -3.17
C MET A 68 -6.89 12.27 -3.37
N LYS A 69 -5.98 12.31 -4.35
CA LYS A 69 -5.30 13.54 -4.72
C LYS A 69 -6.12 14.23 -5.82
N ALA A 70 -6.49 15.49 -5.59
CA ALA A 70 -7.16 16.31 -6.59
C ALA A 70 -6.14 16.93 -7.56
N ASP A 71 -6.61 17.47 -8.69
CA ASP A 71 -5.77 18.06 -9.74
C ASP A 71 -4.93 19.24 -9.24
N ASP A 72 -5.40 19.94 -8.20
CA ASP A 72 -4.68 21.02 -7.52
C ASP A 72 -3.58 20.52 -6.56
N GLY A 73 -3.40 19.19 -6.47
CA GLY A 73 -2.45 18.54 -5.59
C GLY A 73 -2.94 18.35 -4.15
N GLY A 74 -4.12 18.88 -3.79
CA GLY A 74 -4.72 18.71 -2.48
C GLY A 74 -5.12 17.25 -2.21
N ILE A 75 -4.85 16.77 -1.00
CA ILE A 75 -5.29 15.43 -0.57
C ILE A 75 -6.66 15.54 0.08
N TRP A 76 -7.60 14.70 -0.34
CA TRP A 76 -8.96 14.63 0.16
C TRP A 76 -9.24 13.28 0.77
N LYS A 77 -9.81 13.27 1.98
CA LYS A 77 -10.39 12.09 2.61
C LYS A 77 -11.81 11.90 2.08
N VAL A 78 -12.10 10.72 1.53
CA VAL A 78 -13.43 10.30 1.06
C VAL A 78 -13.95 9.19 1.97
N THR A 79 -15.16 9.35 2.49
CA THR A 79 -15.84 8.40 3.41
C THR A 79 -17.30 8.20 3.03
N ILE A 80 -17.95 7.18 3.62
CA ILE A 80 -19.39 6.94 3.49
C ILE A 80 -20.05 7.22 4.85
N SER A 81 -21.10 8.04 4.88
CA SER A 81 -21.89 8.30 6.09
C SER A 81 -22.83 7.13 6.41
N ASN A 82 -23.40 7.12 7.62
CA ASN A 82 -24.34 6.08 8.04
C ASN A 82 -25.61 5.99 7.17
N ASP A 83 -25.97 7.06 6.45
CA ASP A 83 -27.08 7.08 5.48
C ASP A 83 -26.63 6.77 4.04
N GLY A 84 -25.39 6.29 3.85
CA GLY A 84 -24.87 5.82 2.55
C GLY A 84 -24.39 6.92 1.61
N LYS A 85 -24.24 8.17 2.07
CA LYS A 85 -23.78 9.27 1.22
C LYS A 85 -22.26 9.40 1.24
N LEU A 86 -21.69 9.73 0.09
CA LEU A 86 -20.28 10.09 -0.01
C LEU A 86 -20.02 11.41 0.70
N GLN A 87 -18.95 11.45 1.49
CA GLN A 87 -18.47 12.64 2.19
C GLN A 87 -17.02 12.88 1.81
N THR A 88 -16.66 14.16 1.63
CA THR A 88 -15.28 14.55 1.34
C THR A 88 -14.80 15.59 2.34
N LYS A 89 -13.54 15.47 2.79
CA LYS A 89 -12.88 16.43 3.67
C LYS A 89 -11.44 16.64 3.20
N LYS A 90 -11.03 17.88 2.97
CA LYS A 90 -9.64 18.20 2.65
C LYS A 90 -8.74 17.81 3.83
N LYS A 91 -7.64 17.10 3.56
CA LYS A 91 -6.61 16.80 4.55
C LYS A 91 -5.76 18.07 4.68
N GLU A 92 -5.85 18.72 5.83
CA GLU A 92 -4.96 19.82 6.19
C GLU A 92 -3.61 19.24 6.63
N SER A 93 -2.52 19.90 6.27
CA SER A 93 -1.18 19.52 6.73
C SER A 93 -1.08 19.80 8.23
N GLU A 94 -0.68 18.79 9.00
CA GLU A 94 -0.30 18.95 10.42
C GLU A 94 1.02 19.72 10.57
#